data_AF-A0A1A8ZIB4-F1
#
_entry.id   AF-A0A1A8ZIB4-F1
#
_cell.length_a   1.000
_cell.length_b   1.000
_cell.length_c   1.000
_cell.angle_alpha   90.00
_cell.angle_beta   90.00
_cell.angle_gamma   90.00
#
_symmetry.space_group_name_H-M   'P 1'
#
loop_
_entity.id
_entity.type
_entity.pdbx_description
1 polymer ?
#
loop_
_entity_poly.entity_id
_entity_poly.type
_entity_poly.pdbx_seq_one_letter_code
_entity_poly.pdbx_strand_id
1 'polypeptide(L)'
;MGASQWRYTVVHRDDVGAALRQLRQEVYDRGEYYRESPDVDLDLTEEEFRAGLDPREDDDGLTEAIIEDWRERRRRPVPVDPDTLVAAQPHSGTHSIIDMVNGVSHRPGFATVSPLTSEELINAFGRTTPSADQVEEWMKAGGSPRERWVGSYVISYHDGRPGHIHFHGYSGD
;
A
#
# COMPACT_ATOMS: atom_id res chain seq x y z
N MET A 1 14.63 -5.26 5.29
CA MET A 1 13.20 -5.52 5.01
C MET A 1 12.97 -5.04 3.58
N GLY A 2 12.40 -5.88 2.73
CA GLY A 2 12.30 -5.62 1.29
C GLY A 2 10.85 -5.35 0.90
N ALA A 3 10.63 -4.32 0.09
CA ALA A 3 9.33 -3.94 -0.44
C ALA A 3 8.51 -5.17 -0.89
N SER A 4 7.34 -5.32 -0.29
CA SER A 4 6.44 -6.41 -0.62
C SER A 4 5.64 -6.07 -1.89
N GLN A 5 5.74 -6.95 -2.89
CA GLN A 5 4.91 -6.87 -4.09
C GLN A 5 3.49 -7.32 -3.76
N TRP A 6 2.49 -6.59 -4.28
CA TRP A 6 1.09 -6.97 -4.20
C TRP A 6 0.45 -7.00 -5.58
N ARG A 7 -0.53 -7.90 -5.74
CA ARG A 7 -1.21 -8.18 -7.02
C ARG A 7 -2.66 -8.56 -6.75
N TYR A 8 -3.60 -7.89 -7.43
CA TYR A 8 -5.03 -8.16 -7.29
C TYR A 8 -5.70 -8.13 -8.65
N THR A 9 -6.79 -8.87 -8.80
CA THR A 9 -7.60 -8.89 -10.00
C THR A 9 -9.06 -8.81 -9.61
N VAL A 10 -9.79 -7.90 -10.24
CA VAL A 10 -11.23 -7.69 -10.02
C VAL A 10 -11.95 -7.65 -11.35
N VAL A 11 -13.24 -7.96 -11.35
CA VAL A 11 -14.10 -7.81 -12.54
C VAL A 11 -14.10 -6.35 -12.98
N HIS A 12 -14.02 -6.13 -14.29
CA HIS A 12 -13.97 -4.78 -14.85
C HIS A 12 -15.20 -3.95 -14.47
N ARG A 13 -14.95 -2.68 -14.16
CA ARG A 13 -15.95 -1.64 -13.96
C ARG A 13 -15.48 -0.36 -14.64
N ASP A 14 -16.40 0.40 -15.21
CA ASP A 14 -16.07 1.66 -15.89
C ASP A 14 -15.45 2.67 -14.92
N ASP A 15 -15.90 2.69 -13.66
CA ASP A 15 -15.27 3.44 -12.58
C ASP A 15 -14.19 2.59 -11.87
N VAL A 16 -12.96 2.67 -12.38
CA VAL A 16 -11.78 2.04 -11.78
C VAL A 16 -11.52 2.57 -10.36
N GLY A 17 -11.86 3.83 -10.08
CA GLY A 17 -11.72 4.43 -8.75
C GLY A 17 -12.65 3.77 -7.74
N ALA A 18 -13.91 3.51 -8.11
CA ALA A 18 -14.84 2.74 -7.29
C ALA A 18 -14.38 1.29 -7.11
N ALA A 19 -13.87 0.66 -8.17
CA ALA A 19 -13.32 -0.70 -8.08
C ALA A 19 -12.13 -0.76 -7.08
N LEU A 20 -11.21 0.21 -7.13
CA LEU A 20 -10.10 0.32 -6.21
C LEU A 20 -10.58 0.53 -4.76
N ARG A 21 -11.50 1.47 -4.52
CA ARG A 21 -12.03 1.73 -3.16
C ARG A 21 -12.67 0.48 -2.56
N GLN A 22 -13.48 -0.23 -3.34
CA GLN A 22 -14.08 -1.48 -2.89
C GLN A 22 -13.01 -2.54 -2.59
N LEU A 23 -12.03 -2.71 -3.48
CA LEU A 23 -10.96 -3.68 -3.28
C LEU A 23 -10.14 -3.38 -2.02
N ARG A 24 -9.84 -2.10 -1.73
CA ARG A 24 -9.16 -1.70 -0.47
C ARG A 24 -9.97 -2.13 0.75
N GLN A 25 -11.28 -1.93 0.73
CA GLN A 25 -12.16 -2.37 1.81
C GLN A 25 -12.20 -3.90 1.95
N GLU A 26 -12.33 -4.63 0.84
CA GLU A 26 -12.36 -6.10 0.87
C GLU A 26 -11.06 -6.69 1.41
N VAL A 27 -9.90 -6.15 1.04
CA VAL A 27 -8.60 -6.59 1.57
C VAL A 27 -8.51 -6.33 3.08
N TYR A 28 -9.06 -5.20 3.54
CA TYR A 28 -9.14 -4.90 4.96
C TYR A 28 -10.07 -5.88 5.69
N ASP A 29 -11.27 -6.12 5.18
CA ASP A 29 -12.24 -7.02 5.81
C ASP A 29 -11.73 -8.47 5.87
N ARG A 30 -10.91 -8.89 4.89
CA ARG A 30 -10.28 -10.22 4.86
C ARG A 30 -9.03 -10.33 5.75
N GLY A 31 -8.46 -9.22 6.21
CA GLY A 31 -7.19 -9.23 6.96
C GLY A 31 -5.96 -9.55 6.09
N GLU A 32 -6.05 -9.34 4.77
CA GLU A 32 -4.97 -9.67 3.81
C GLU A 32 -3.93 -8.55 3.69
N TYR A 33 -3.45 -8.08 4.83
CA TYR A 33 -2.51 -6.97 4.92
C TYR A 33 -1.55 -7.17 6.09
N TYR A 34 -0.41 -6.48 6.03
CA TYR A 34 0.50 -6.37 7.15
C TYR A 34 -0.02 -5.33 8.16
N ARG A 35 -0.01 -5.70 9.44
CA ARG A 35 -0.29 -4.81 10.56
C ARG A 35 0.92 -4.83 11.49
N GLU A 36 1.42 -3.65 11.87
CA GLU A 36 2.45 -3.56 12.90
C GLU A 36 1.97 -4.26 14.18
N SER A 37 2.87 -5.00 14.82
CA SER A 37 2.54 -5.62 16.11
C SER A 37 2.24 -4.54 17.15
N PRO A 38 1.30 -4.79 18.08
CA PRO A 38 1.05 -3.87 19.18
C PRO A 38 2.34 -3.59 19.94
N ASP A 39 2.61 -2.32 20.16
CA ASP A 39 3.75 -1.85 20.94
C ASP A 39 3.31 -1.72 22.39
N VAL A 40 3.81 -2.61 23.24
CA VAL A 40 3.45 -2.70 24.66
C VAL A 40 3.81 -1.45 25.44
N ASP A 41 4.79 -0.67 24.96
CA ASP A 41 5.19 0.56 25.62
C ASP A 41 4.12 1.66 25.49
N LEU A 42 3.22 1.55 24.51
CA LEU A 42 2.12 2.50 24.32
C LEU A 42 1.03 2.39 25.39
N ASP A 43 0.99 1.27 26.12
CA ASP A 43 0.08 1.04 27.25
C ASP A 43 0.57 1.72 28.54
N LEU A 44 1.86 2.11 28.60
CA LEU A 44 2.45 2.78 29.76
C LEU A 44 1.92 4.22 29.90
N THR A 45 1.98 4.74 31.12
CA THR A 45 1.94 6.18 31.33
C THR A 45 3.27 6.81 30.88
N GLU A 46 3.27 8.11 30.63
CA GLU A 46 4.50 8.80 30.21
C GLU A 46 5.59 8.74 31.28
N GLU A 47 5.20 8.81 32.56
CA GLU A 47 6.12 8.68 33.69
C GLU A 47 6.75 7.28 33.74
N GLU A 48 5.96 6.22 33.53
CA GLU A 48 6.46 4.83 33.48
C GLU A 48 7.38 4.61 32.27
N PHE A 49 7.01 5.10 31.10
CA PHE A 49 7.84 5.00 29.89
C PHE A 49 9.17 5.74 30.08
N ARG A 50 9.13 6.98 30.58
CA ARG A 50 10.33 7.79 30.87
C ARG A 50 11.23 7.12 31.92
N ALA A 51 10.65 6.49 32.95
CA ALA A 51 11.41 5.78 33.97
C ALA A 51 12.14 4.52 33.43
N GLY A 52 11.67 3.97 32.32
CA GLY A 52 12.31 2.85 31.61
C GLY A 52 13.51 3.25 30.75
N LEU A 53 13.68 4.54 30.44
CA LEU A 53 14.82 5.04 29.66
C LEU A 53 16.05 5.22 30.59
N ASP A 54 17.25 4.80 30.15
CA ASP A 54 18.48 4.98 30.95
C ASP A 54 18.91 6.46 30.93
N PRO A 55 18.85 7.18 32.07
CA PRO A 55 19.21 8.60 32.11
C PRO A 55 20.71 8.87 31.86
N ARG A 56 21.55 7.83 31.83
CA ARG A 56 23.00 7.97 31.62
C ARG A 56 23.40 8.11 30.15
N GLU A 57 22.46 7.95 29.21
CA GLU A 57 22.71 8.02 27.77
C GLU A 57 22.22 9.33 27.12
N ASP A 58 21.72 10.30 27.90
CA ASP A 58 21.14 11.56 27.41
C ASP A 58 22.19 12.66 27.16
N ASP A 59 23.20 12.39 26.32
CA ASP A 59 24.27 13.35 26.01
C ASP A 59 23.88 14.35 24.90
N ASP A 60 22.77 14.09 24.18
CA ASP A 60 22.36 14.80 22.97
C ASP A 60 20.84 15.08 22.84
N GLY A 61 20.05 14.86 23.90
CA GLY A 61 18.60 15.06 23.87
C GLY A 61 17.81 13.94 23.18
N LEU A 62 18.46 12.79 22.91
CA LEU A 62 17.82 11.59 22.39
C LEU A 62 16.62 11.13 23.26
N THR A 63 16.68 11.33 24.57
CA THR A 63 15.58 10.94 25.48
C THR A 63 14.29 11.69 25.16
N GLU A 64 14.36 13.01 24.95
CA GLU A 64 13.18 13.79 24.59
C GLU A 64 12.67 13.45 23.19
N ALA A 65 13.57 13.16 22.23
CA ALA A 65 13.16 12.70 20.91
C ALA A 65 12.43 11.35 20.95
N ILE A 66 12.88 10.40 21.78
CA ILE A 66 12.21 9.12 22.00
C ILE A 66 10.84 9.32 22.63
N ILE A 67 10.72 10.22 23.62
CA ILE A 67 9.45 10.52 24.27
C ILE A 67 8.49 11.22 23.31
N GLU A 68 8.99 12.10 22.44
CA GLU A 68 8.18 12.75 21.40
C GLU A 68 7.64 11.72 20.39
N ASP A 69 8.49 10.82 19.87
CA ASP A 69 8.07 9.71 19.00
C ASP A 69 7.02 8.82 19.68
N TRP A 70 7.23 8.45 20.95
CA TRP A 70 6.26 7.68 21.72
C TRP A 70 4.91 8.41 21.86
N ARG A 71 4.93 9.72 22.15
CA ARG A 71 3.71 10.54 22.20
C ARG A 71 3.01 10.63 20.84
N GLU A 72 3.76 10.67 19.74
CA GLU A 72 3.21 10.64 18.39
C GLU A 72 2.58 9.28 18.07
N ARG A 73 3.26 8.17 18.39
CA ARG A 73 2.75 6.80 18.26
C ARG A 73 1.45 6.59 19.03
N ARG A 74 1.32 7.11 20.26
CA ARG A 74 0.07 7.04 21.05
C ARG A 74 -1.08 7.85 20.48
N ARG A 75 -0.79 8.89 19.69
CA ARG A 75 -1.80 9.74 19.03
C ARG A 75 -2.30 9.14 17.70
N ARG A 76 -1.70 8.05 17.23
CA ARG A 76 -2.11 7.38 16.00
C ARG A 76 -3.54 6.81 16.15
N PRO A 77 -4.34 6.82 15.07
CA PRO A 77 -5.71 6.33 15.13
C PRO A 77 -5.75 4.82 15.37
N VAL A 78 -6.81 4.35 16.01
CA VAL A 78 -7.13 2.92 16.06
C VAL A 78 -7.67 2.52 14.68
N PRO A 79 -7.08 1.51 14.00
CA PRO A 79 -7.57 1.06 12.71
C PRO A 79 -9.00 0.49 12.80
N VAL A 80 -9.94 1.11 12.10
CA VAL A 80 -11.34 0.64 11.95
C VAL A 80 -11.75 0.49 10.49
N ASP A 81 -10.91 0.96 9.57
CA ASP A 81 -11.08 0.95 8.12
C ASP A 81 -9.69 1.01 7.43
N PRO A 82 -9.63 0.87 6.09
CA PRO A 82 -8.36 0.92 5.36
C PRO A 82 -7.57 2.22 5.53
N ASP A 83 -8.22 3.37 5.62
CA ASP A 83 -7.55 4.68 5.71
C ASP A 83 -6.98 4.90 7.11
N THR A 84 -7.74 4.56 8.15
CA THR A 84 -7.26 4.60 9.55
C THR A 84 -6.17 3.56 9.81
N LEU A 85 -6.16 2.43 9.10
CA LEU A 85 -5.05 1.49 9.12
C LEU A 85 -3.75 2.10 8.60
N VAL A 86 -3.74 2.70 7.40
CA VAL A 86 -2.53 3.35 6.86
C VAL A 86 -2.05 4.47 7.77
N ALA A 87 -2.97 5.28 8.30
CA ALA A 87 -2.64 6.36 9.22
C ALA A 87 -2.03 5.86 10.54
N ALA A 88 -2.30 4.62 10.96
CA ALA A 88 -1.73 4.01 12.15
C ALA A 88 -0.28 3.50 11.98
N GLN A 89 0.16 3.26 10.74
CA GLN A 89 1.49 2.73 10.41
C GLN A 89 2.13 3.46 9.21
N PRO A 90 2.40 4.78 9.34
CA PRO A 90 2.77 5.65 8.21
C PRO A 90 4.15 5.31 7.60
N HIS A 91 4.99 4.55 8.29
CA HIS A 91 6.34 4.21 7.81
C HIS A 91 6.41 2.81 7.20
N SER A 92 5.76 1.82 7.80
CA SER A 92 5.76 0.45 7.26
C SER A 92 4.76 0.25 6.13
N GLY A 93 3.67 1.02 6.06
CA GLY A 93 2.58 0.72 5.14
C GLY A 93 1.96 -0.65 5.43
N THR A 94 1.02 -1.09 4.60
CA THR A 94 0.20 -2.28 4.82
C THR A 94 0.60 -3.47 3.95
N HIS A 95 1.62 -3.30 3.11
CA HIS A 95 2.10 -4.33 2.20
C HIS A 95 1.03 -4.81 1.21
N SER A 96 0.08 -3.93 0.87
CA SER A 96 -1.12 -4.29 0.13
C SER A 96 -1.64 -3.11 -0.71
N ILE A 97 -2.72 -3.35 -1.46
CA ILE A 97 -3.42 -2.32 -2.23
C ILE A 97 -4.00 -1.20 -1.32
N ILE A 98 -4.17 -1.45 -0.02
CA ILE A 98 -4.68 -0.47 0.95
C ILE A 98 -3.81 0.79 0.98
N ASP A 99 -2.51 0.66 0.70
CA ASP A 99 -1.53 1.75 0.66
C ASP A 99 -1.83 2.81 -0.41
N MET A 100 -2.67 2.50 -1.39
CA MET A 100 -3.02 3.40 -2.50
C MET A 100 -4.09 4.43 -2.07
N VAL A 101 -3.80 5.19 -1.01
CA VAL A 101 -4.71 6.16 -0.36
C VAL A 101 -5.12 7.32 -1.26
N ASN A 102 -4.28 7.69 -2.25
CA ASN A 102 -4.57 8.76 -3.20
C ASN A 102 -5.37 8.26 -4.43
N GLY A 103 -5.71 6.97 -4.47
CA GLY A 103 -6.65 6.42 -5.44
C GLY A 103 -6.08 6.30 -6.86
N VAL A 104 -6.93 6.56 -7.85
CA VAL A 104 -6.57 6.44 -9.28
C VAL A 104 -6.08 7.78 -9.82
N SER A 105 -4.94 7.75 -10.51
CA SER A 105 -4.37 8.89 -11.21
C SER A 105 -4.17 8.59 -12.69
N HIS A 106 -4.09 9.63 -13.52
CA HIS A 106 -3.71 9.50 -14.93
C HIS A 106 -2.22 9.25 -15.13
N ARG A 107 -1.38 9.63 -14.15
CA ARG A 107 0.07 9.48 -14.18
C ARG A 107 0.58 8.81 -12.91
N PRO A 108 1.74 8.14 -12.95
CA PRO A 108 2.39 7.61 -11.75
C PRO A 108 2.56 8.72 -10.70
N GLY A 109 2.19 8.43 -9.46
CA GLY A 109 2.26 9.37 -8.35
C GLY A 109 2.20 8.66 -7.00
N PHE A 110 2.67 9.35 -5.96
CA PHE A 110 2.74 8.80 -4.60
C PHE A 110 1.39 8.29 -4.12
N ALA A 111 1.36 7.05 -3.64
CA ALA A 111 0.19 6.34 -3.13
C ALA A 111 -1.00 6.30 -4.11
N THR A 112 -0.72 6.27 -5.41
CA THR A 112 -1.75 6.13 -6.47
C THR A 112 -1.52 4.88 -7.30
N VAL A 113 -2.59 4.41 -7.94
CA VAL A 113 -2.51 3.53 -9.11
C VAL A 113 -2.79 4.34 -10.37
N SER A 114 -2.08 4.06 -11.46
CA SER A 114 -2.34 4.67 -12.77
C SER A 114 -2.21 3.64 -13.89
N PRO A 115 -2.85 3.87 -15.06
CA PRO A 115 -2.80 2.89 -16.13
C PRO A 115 -1.38 2.78 -16.69
N LEU A 116 -1.08 1.64 -17.31
CA LEU A 116 0.01 1.59 -18.26
C LEU A 116 -0.36 2.41 -19.50
N THR A 117 0.61 3.16 -20.00
CA THR A 117 0.53 3.85 -21.29
C THR A 117 0.48 2.83 -22.43
N SER A 118 0.02 3.26 -23.62
CA SER A 118 0.03 2.41 -24.81
C SER A 118 1.41 1.86 -25.15
N GLU A 119 2.47 2.64 -24.92
CA GLU A 119 3.85 2.23 -25.14
C GLU A 119 4.27 1.15 -24.14
N GLU A 120 3.99 1.33 -22.85
CA GLU A 120 4.25 0.31 -21.83
C GLU A 120 3.47 -0.98 -22.11
N LEU A 121 2.22 -0.90 -22.57
CA LEU A 121 1.42 -2.06 -22.96
C LEU A 121 2.01 -2.79 -24.16
N ILE A 122 2.43 -2.06 -25.20
CA ILE A 122 3.08 -2.65 -26.38
C ILE A 122 4.40 -3.30 -25.99
N ASN A 123 5.21 -2.66 -25.13
CA ASN A 123 6.48 -3.20 -24.68
C ASN A 123 6.29 -4.46 -23.81
N ALA A 124 5.26 -4.49 -22.95
CA ALA A 124 5.01 -5.62 -22.05
C ALA A 124 4.30 -6.79 -22.75
N PHE A 125 3.36 -6.52 -23.66
CA PHE A 125 2.42 -7.53 -24.18
C PHE A 125 2.41 -7.65 -25.72
N GLY A 126 3.09 -6.75 -26.43
CA GLY A 126 3.00 -6.62 -27.89
C GLY A 126 1.69 -6.02 -28.39
N ARG A 127 0.79 -5.58 -27.48
CA ARG A 127 -0.56 -5.08 -27.80
C ARG A 127 -1.11 -4.20 -26.70
N THR A 128 -2.10 -3.37 -27.02
CA THR A 128 -2.80 -2.51 -26.06
C THR A 128 -4.00 -3.18 -25.39
N THR A 129 -4.38 -4.40 -25.80
CA THR A 129 -5.55 -5.14 -25.28
C THR A 129 -5.17 -6.56 -24.85
N PRO A 130 -4.28 -6.73 -23.85
CA PRO A 130 -3.81 -8.06 -23.44
C PRO A 130 -4.94 -8.94 -22.90
N SER A 131 -4.80 -10.27 -22.99
CA SER A 131 -5.71 -11.20 -22.32
C SER A 131 -5.42 -11.27 -20.81
N ALA A 132 -6.35 -11.83 -20.03
CA ALA A 132 -6.16 -11.99 -18.58
C ALA A 132 -4.91 -12.81 -18.26
N ASP A 133 -4.70 -13.94 -18.96
CA ASP A 133 -3.53 -14.80 -18.79
C ASP A 133 -2.22 -14.05 -19.02
N GLN A 134 -2.14 -13.22 -20.07
CA GLN A 134 -0.95 -12.41 -20.36
C GLN A 134 -0.65 -11.43 -19.21
N VAL A 135 -1.66 -10.77 -18.66
CA VAL A 135 -1.49 -9.82 -17.57
C VAL A 135 -1.09 -10.54 -16.27
N GLU A 136 -1.70 -11.70 -15.98
CA GLU A 136 -1.36 -12.49 -14.80
C GLU A 136 0.07 -13.03 -14.84
N GLU A 137 0.54 -13.52 -15.99
CA GLU A 137 1.92 -13.95 -16.19
C GLU A 137 2.90 -12.79 -16.03
N TRP A 138 2.59 -11.63 -16.62
CA TRP A 138 3.38 -10.42 -16.47
C TRP A 138 3.47 -9.96 -15.01
N MET A 139 2.36 -9.96 -14.28
CA MET A 139 2.37 -9.67 -12.84
C MET A 139 3.21 -10.69 -12.05
N LYS A 140 3.14 -11.99 -12.38
CA LYS A 140 3.98 -13.04 -11.79
C LYS A 140 5.47 -12.85 -12.08
N ALA A 141 5.82 -12.27 -13.22
CA ALA A 141 7.20 -11.94 -13.59
C ALA A 141 7.72 -10.64 -12.95
N GLY A 142 6.95 -9.98 -12.09
CA GLY A 142 7.35 -8.74 -11.39
C GLY A 142 6.63 -7.47 -11.86
N GLY A 143 5.79 -7.58 -12.89
CA GLY A 143 4.91 -6.50 -13.34
C GLY A 143 5.64 -5.25 -13.84
N SER A 144 5.03 -4.09 -13.59
CA SER A 144 5.59 -2.79 -13.99
C SER A 144 6.71 -2.40 -13.03
N PRO A 145 7.86 -1.89 -13.52
CA PRO A 145 8.98 -1.48 -12.68
C PRO A 145 8.72 -0.12 -12.01
N ARG A 146 7.61 0.02 -11.30
CA ARG A 146 7.26 1.24 -10.58
C ARG A 146 7.97 1.30 -9.25
N GLU A 147 8.22 2.52 -8.81
CA GLU A 147 8.77 2.80 -7.50
C GLU A 147 7.82 2.33 -6.40
N ARG A 148 8.37 2.17 -5.20
CA ARG A 148 7.58 1.95 -3.99
C ARG A 148 6.52 3.03 -3.82
N TRP A 149 5.39 2.69 -3.22
CA TRP A 149 4.21 3.56 -3.12
C TRP A 149 3.54 3.94 -4.44
N VAL A 150 3.97 3.39 -5.58
CA VAL A 150 3.38 3.70 -6.88
C VAL A 150 2.86 2.44 -7.54
N GLY A 151 1.54 2.37 -7.70
CA GLY A 151 0.88 1.25 -8.35
C GLY A 151 0.61 1.47 -9.84
N SER A 152 0.28 0.37 -10.50
CA SER A 152 -0.18 0.29 -11.88
C SER A 152 -1.47 -0.50 -11.95
N TYR A 153 -2.29 -0.21 -12.96
CA TYR A 153 -3.35 -1.13 -13.36
C TYR A 153 -3.37 -1.39 -14.87
N VAL A 154 -3.86 -2.57 -15.23
CA VAL A 154 -4.04 -3.01 -16.62
C VAL A 154 -5.44 -3.58 -16.77
N ILE A 155 -6.11 -3.25 -17.86
CA ILE A 155 -7.41 -3.85 -18.22
C ILE A 155 -7.15 -4.99 -19.19
N SER A 156 -7.62 -6.19 -18.86
CA SER A 156 -7.57 -7.32 -19.77
C SER A 156 -8.82 -7.41 -20.63
N TYR A 157 -8.69 -8.00 -21.82
CA TYR A 157 -9.76 -8.11 -22.78
C TYR A 157 -10.04 -9.56 -23.18
N HIS A 158 -11.32 -9.85 -23.44
CA HIS A 158 -11.81 -11.08 -24.07
C HIS A 158 -12.77 -10.68 -25.18
N ASP A 159 -12.56 -11.18 -26.40
CA ASP A 159 -13.36 -10.83 -27.60
C ASP A 159 -13.58 -9.31 -27.79
N GLY A 160 -12.53 -8.52 -27.55
CA GLY A 160 -12.57 -7.07 -27.69
C GLY A 160 -13.34 -6.33 -26.59
N ARG A 161 -13.81 -7.02 -25.55
CA ARG A 161 -14.49 -6.42 -24.39
C ARG A 161 -13.61 -6.46 -23.15
N PRO A 162 -13.62 -5.40 -22.32
CA PRO A 162 -12.87 -5.40 -21.07
C PRO A 162 -13.49 -6.42 -20.09
N GLY A 163 -12.65 -7.28 -19.51
CA GLY A 163 -13.08 -8.35 -18.62
C GLY A 163 -12.70 -8.11 -17.17
N HIS A 164 -11.43 -7.76 -16.92
CA HIS A 164 -10.89 -7.57 -15.57
C HIS A 164 -9.99 -6.33 -15.49
N ILE A 165 -9.86 -5.80 -14.28
CA ILE A 165 -8.84 -4.83 -13.89
C ILE A 165 -7.84 -5.57 -13.02
N HIS A 166 -6.56 -5.49 -13.40
CA HIS A 166 -5.45 -6.07 -12.67
C HIS A 166 -4.65 -4.93 -12.02
N PHE A 167 -4.52 -4.95 -10.71
CA PHE A 167 -3.73 -4.00 -9.94
C PHE A 167 -2.40 -4.64 -9.52
N HIS A 168 -1.30 -3.91 -9.68
CA HIS A 168 0.03 -4.34 -9.33
C HIS A 168 0.88 -3.18 -8.79
N GLY A 169 1.68 -3.42 -7.76
CA GLY A 169 2.65 -2.46 -7.25
C GLY A 169 3.48 -2.99 -6.10
N TYR A 170 4.22 -2.07 -5.48
CA TYR A 170 5.13 -2.35 -4.37
C TYR A 170 4.79 -1.46 -3.18
N SER A 171 4.83 -2.06 -1.99
CA SER A 171 4.77 -1.37 -0.71
C SER A 171 5.98 -0.46 -0.48
N GLY A 172 5.84 0.45 0.48
CA GLY A 172 6.79 1.49 0.81
C GLY A 172 8.07 1.09 1.53
N ASP A 173 7.99 0.02 2.31
CA ASP A 173 8.98 -0.42 3.29
C ASP A 173 10.26 -1.03 2.69
#